data_AF-A0A383RIC1-F1
#
_entry.id   AF-A0A383RIC1-F1
#
_cell.length_a   1.000
_cell.length_b   1.000
_cell.length_c   1.000
_cell.angle_alpha   90.00
_cell.angle_beta   90.00
_cell.angle_gamma   90.00
#
_symmetry.space_group_name_H-M   'P 1'
#
loop_
_entity.id
_entity.type
_entity.pdbx_description
1 polymer ?
#
loop_
_entity_poly.entity_id
_entity_poly.type
_entity_poly.pdbx_seq_one_letter_code
_entity_poly.pdbx_strand_id
1 'polypeptide(L)' 'MKVDQIEKYTNKNHKDFLNPENRNVIVYIEEPLVNLAPEQLQKLSKIKDMGAIVVNSFGELKGVLK' A
#
# COMPACT_ATOMS: atom_id res chain seq x y z
N MET A 1 7.30 7.22 1.52
CA MET A 1 6.35 6.12 1.82
C MET A 1 6.25 5.87 3.33
N LYS A 2 5.06 6.00 3.92
CA LYS A 2 4.81 5.81 5.36
C LYS A 2 4.26 4.42 5.66
N VAL A 3 5.15 3.42 5.74
CA VAL A 3 4.77 2.00 5.92
C VAL A 3 3.92 1.78 7.18
N ASP A 4 4.28 2.41 8.30
CA ASP A 4 3.58 2.24 9.58
C ASP A 4 2.11 2.69 9.54
N GLN A 5 1.77 3.63 8.64
CA GLN A 5 0.38 4.02 8.46
C GLN A 5 -0.41 2.94 7.72
N ILE A 6 0.22 2.29 6.73
CA ILE A 6 -0.41 1.23 5.93
C ILE A 6 -0.63 -0.01 6.81
N GLU A 7 0.31 -0.31 7.71
CA GLU A 7 0.19 -1.44 8.64
C GLU A 7 -1.07 -1.35 9.50
N LYS A 8 -1.52 -0.15 9.89
CA LYS A 8 -2.78 0.03 10.62
C LYS A 8 -4.02 -0.42 9.85
N TYR A 9 -3.96 -0.48 8.52
CA TYR A 9 -5.09 -0.88 7.67
C TYR A 9 -4.98 -2.32 7.17
N THR A 10 -3.78 -2.91 7.18
CA THR A 10 -3.53 -4.26 6.64
C THR A 10 -3.29 -5.31 7.73
N ASN A 11 -2.72 -4.94 8.88
CA ASN A 11 -2.37 -5.87 9.94
C ASN A 11 -3.46 -5.90 11.03
N LYS A 12 -4.29 -6.95 11.01
CA LYS A 12 -5.37 -7.19 12.00
C LYS A 12 -4.89 -7.28 13.44
N ASN A 13 -3.61 -7.63 13.65
CA ASN A 13 -3.02 -7.75 14.98
C ASN A 13 -2.36 -6.45 15.44
N HIS A 14 -2.40 -5.38 14.64
CA HIS A 14 -1.86 -4.09 15.01
C HIS A 14 -2.71 -3.44 16.11
N LYS A 15 -2.07 -2.91 17.16
CA LYS A 15 -2.76 -2.28 18.31
C LYS A 15 -3.71 -1.15 17.91
N ASP A 16 -3.36 -0.42 16.85
CA ASP A 16 -4.12 0.68 16.29
C ASP A 16 -4.78 0.26 14.95
N PHE A 17 -5.34 -0.94 14.85
CA PHE A 17 -5.95 -1.43 13.62
C PHE A 17 -7.21 -0.63 13.25
N LEU A 18 -7.31 -0.18 11.99
CA LEU A 18 -8.32 0.75 11.48
C LEU A 18 -9.21 0.17 10.37
N ASN A 19 -9.13 -1.14 10.08
CA ASN A 19 -9.88 -1.78 9.00
C ASN A 19 -10.74 -2.98 9.50
N PRO A 20 -11.69 -2.77 10.44
CA PRO A 20 -12.45 -3.84 11.07
C PRO A 20 -13.30 -4.64 10.07
N GLU A 21 -13.73 -4.02 8.99
CA GLU A 21 -14.50 -4.65 7.91
C GLU A 21 -13.63 -5.43 6.91
N ASN A 22 -12.31 -5.45 7.10
CA ASN A 22 -11.36 -6.16 6.24
C ASN A 22 -11.49 -5.74 4.76
N ARG A 23 -11.67 -4.44 4.51
CA ARG A 23 -11.75 -3.87 3.15
C ARG A 23 -10.38 -3.93 2.47
N ASN A 24 -10.38 -3.94 1.14
CA ASN A 24 -9.14 -3.86 0.37
C ASN A 24 -8.44 -2.51 0.61
N VAL A 25 -7.14 -2.55 0.86
CA VAL A 25 -6.31 -1.35 1.07
C VAL A 25 -5.59 -1.02 -0.24
N ILE A 26 -5.94 0.12 -0.83
CA ILE A 26 -5.30 0.60 -2.07
C ILE A 26 -4.38 1.77 -1.73
N VAL A 27 -3.12 1.67 -2.12
CA VAL A 27 -2.10 2.70 -1.92
C VAL A 27 -1.75 3.30 -3.28
N TYR A 28 -2.22 4.53 -3.51
CA TYR A 28 -1.82 5.31 -4.68
C TYR A 28 -0.51 6.03 -4.38
N ILE A 29 0.46 5.87 -5.28
CA ILE A 29 1.74 6.57 -5.23
C ILE A 29 1.80 7.44 -6.48
N GLU A 30 1.92 8.75 -6.31
CA GLU A 30 2.05 9.69 -7.44
C GLU A 30 3.49 9.73 -7.98
N GLU A 31 4.46 9.48 -7.11
CA GLU A 31 5.89 9.49 -7.45
C GLU A 31 6.23 8.36 -8.44
N PRO A 32 7.10 8.60 -9.44
CA PRO A 32 7.52 7.55 -10.37
C PRO A 32 8.14 6.36 -9.64
N LEU A 33 7.65 5.14 -9.90
CA LEU A 33 8.22 3.92 -9.34
C LEU A 33 9.46 3.39 -10.11
N VAL A 34 10.12 4.27 -10.88
CA VAL A 34 11.33 3.95 -11.66
C VAL A 34 12.57 4.47 -10.95
N ASN A 35 13.68 3.71 -11.03
CA ASN A 35 14.96 4.06 -10.40
C ASN A 35 14.88 4.37 -8.90
N LEU A 36 13.95 3.72 -8.20
CA LEU A 36 13.79 3.86 -6.75
C LEU A 36 15.09 3.44 -6.03
N ALA A 37 15.45 4.18 -4.98
CA ALA A 37 16.54 3.79 -4.11
C ALA A 37 16.24 2.42 -3.46
N PRO A 38 17.27 1.62 -3.10
CA PRO A 38 17.07 0.30 -2.48
C PRO A 38 16.14 0.32 -1.26
N GLU A 39 16.21 1.37 -0.44
CA GLU A 39 15.33 1.56 0.71
C GLU A 39 13.85 1.74 0.30
N GLN A 40 13.58 2.46 -0.78
CA GLN A 40 12.22 2.65 -1.29
C GLN A 40 11.68 1.36 -1.91
N LEU A 41 12.52 0.59 -2.60
CA LEU A 41 12.16 -0.74 -3.11
C LEU A 41 11.79 -1.70 -1.96
N GLN A 42 12.56 -1.71 -0.87
CA GLN A 42 12.23 -2.51 0.31
C GLN A 42 10.90 -2.10 0.94
N LYS A 43 10.64 -0.79 1.07
CA LYS A 43 9.36 -0.27 1.58
C LYS A 43 8.19 -0.67 0.68
N LEU A 44 8.36 -0.57 -0.64
CA LEU A 44 7.36 -0.98 -1.63
C LEU A 44 7.07 -2.49 -1.55
N SER A 45 8.10 -3.33 -1.44
CA SER A 45 7.95 -4.77 -1.25
C SER A 45 7.17 -5.07 0.02
N LYS A 46 7.57 -4.48 1.15
CA LYS A 46 6.91 -4.68 2.45
C LYS A 46 5.42 -4.33 2.40
N ILE A 47 5.04 -3.25 1.70
CA ILE A 47 3.65 -2.84 1.52
C ILE A 47 2.85 -3.86 0.71
N LYS A 48 3.44 -4.39 -0.37
CA LYS A 48 2.81 -5.43 -1.19
C LYS A 48 2.66 -6.74 -0.41
N ASP A 49 3.67 -7.12 0.38
CA ASP A 49 3.66 -8.32 1.21
C ASP A 49 2.61 -8.26 2.32
N MET A 50 2.24 -7.06 2.77
CA MET A 50 1.12 -6.82 3.70
C MET A 50 -0.27 -7.00 3.05
N GLY A 51 -0.34 -7.25 1.75
CA GLY A 51 -1.61 -7.40 1.02
C GLY A 51 -2.24 -6.08 0.58
N ALA A 52 -1.51 -4.96 0.64
CA ALA A 52 -1.97 -3.71 0.06
C ALA A 52 -1.77 -3.72 -1.47
N ILE A 53 -2.76 -3.18 -2.18
CA ILE A 53 -2.71 -3.01 -3.63
C ILE A 53 -2.04 -1.67 -3.93
N VAL A 54 -0.85 -1.71 -4.52
CA VAL A 54 -0.13 -0.48 -4.89
C VAL A 54 -0.43 -0.14 -6.35
N VAL A 55 -0.81 1.11 -6.59
CA VAL A 55 -1.08 1.65 -7.93
C VAL A 55 -0.29 2.94 -8.15
N ASN A 56 0.19 3.16 -9.38
CA ASN A 56 1.00 4.33 -9.75
C ASN A 56 0.36 5.22 -10.81
N SER A 57 -0.88 4.92 -11.20
CA SER A 57 -1.63 5.72 -12.17
C SER A 57 -3.13 5.68 -11.90
N PHE A 58 -3.85 6.70 -12.35
CA PHE A 58 -5.32 6.70 -12.30
C PHE A 58 -5.93 5.56 -13.13
N GLY A 59 -5.24 5.13 -14.20
CA GLY A 59 -5.65 3.98 -15.00
C GLY A 59 -5.65 2.69 -14.18
N GLU A 60 -4.58 2.43 -13.44
CA GLU A 60 -4.49 1.29 -12.51
C GLU A 60 -5.51 1.40 -11.38
N LEU A 61 -5.66 2.58 -10.78
CA LEU A 61 -6.66 2.82 -9.73
C LEU A 61 -8.08 2.49 -10.24
N LYS A 62 -8.44 2.98 -11.43
CA LYS A 62 -9.72 2.67 -12.07
C LYS A 62 -9.86 1.18 -12.38
N GLY A 63 -8.77 0.47 -12.65
CA GLY A 63 -8.77 -0.98 -12.87
C GLY A 63 -9.10 -1.77 -11.59
N VAL A 64 -8.58 -1.33 -10.45
CA VAL A 64 -8.79 -1.99 -9.14
C VAL A 64 -10.17 -1.70 -8.54
N LEU A 65 -10.78 -0.57 -8.88
CA LEU A 65 -12.11 -0.15 -8.38
C LEU A 65 -13.30 -0.73 -9.14
N LYS A 66 -13.07 -1.58 -10.16
CA LYS A 66 -14.13 -2.25 -10.93
C LYS A 66 -14.49 -3.60 -10.31
#